data_AF-A0A7X8C106-F1
#
_entry.id   AF-A0A7X8C106-F1
#
_cell.length_a   1.000
_cell.length_b   1.000
_cell.length_c   1.000
_cell.angle_alpha   90.00
_cell.angle_beta   90.00
_cell.angle_gamma   90.00
#
_symmetry.space_group_name_H-M   'P 1'
#
loop_
_entity.id
_entity.type
_entity.pdbx_description
1 polymer ?
#
loop_
_entity_poly.entity_id
_entity_poly.type
_entity_poly.pdbx_seq_one_letter_code
_entity_poly.pdbx_strand_id
1 'polypeptide(L)'
;MKKEIKLINHFSFKLKLVLALFLLLIFTDNHVYSQQDTVLLASVDNFYVDYAAVGVEFDINLTRTDDLWHLWTNATLQLKLYEEDNTEIDYSKYNITITKNNSDILVDLLSKVYELNAKLMDDRLMIIVTGSENYFDLKMFEKDETLRLCRVRLTPKASNAPLPTHITWATPIEYYQATAYKYVAGVDTPLEETLIEVRNNDNIEIASGVFATRFKNSTERPSIETVIEEFRATYVGNLNVVLNWSTKSEFLNNGFVIKRAEYLHLQDGENIETIDDSYFNITVGDYRLPEYKDRMTGLFTSDQGKVYEPIIDTIPMRNTIYLYRLYYHHGGNNQLIRLATDTLLTPNYTISHASASPNPFKDMTQIRYVLEDDVYMTCELYDALGKKVKNLSDNELGVLDRTYVKLGEHFATLSIPPELVSQGFCEVIFTAYPINNPFLQIAKASVKLQMIK
;
A
#
# COMPACT_ATOMS: atom_id res chain seq x y z
N MET A 1 -70.27 35.96 29.03
CA MET A 1 -70.69 34.76 28.25
C MET A 1 -70.01 34.57 26.88
N LYS A 2 -69.77 35.57 26.02
CA LYS A 2 -69.13 35.34 24.70
C LYS A 2 -67.61 35.08 24.71
N LYS A 3 -66.89 35.37 25.81
CA LYS A 3 -65.43 35.14 25.93
C LYS A 3 -65.06 33.72 26.39
N GLU A 4 -65.90 33.03 27.15
CA GLU A 4 -65.58 31.69 27.68
C GLU A 4 -65.76 30.57 26.64
N ILE A 5 -66.72 30.71 25.72
CA ILE A 5 -66.98 29.70 24.67
C ILE A 5 -65.82 29.62 23.66
N LYS A 6 -65.10 30.73 23.43
CA LYS A 6 -63.91 30.72 22.56
C LYS A 6 -62.72 30.00 23.18
N LEU A 7 -62.56 30.02 24.51
CA LEU A 7 -61.45 29.33 25.19
C LEU A 7 -61.64 27.80 25.16
N ILE A 8 -62.87 27.31 25.35
CA ILE A 8 -63.18 25.87 25.37
C ILE A 8 -62.95 25.24 23.99
N ASN A 9 -63.32 25.93 22.91
CA ASN A 9 -63.08 25.46 21.55
C ASN A 9 -61.61 25.46 21.15
N HIS A 10 -60.82 26.42 21.67
CA HIS A 10 -59.39 26.48 21.38
C HIS A 10 -58.58 25.42 22.16
N PHE A 11 -59.00 25.10 23.39
CA PHE A 11 -58.40 24.04 24.19
C PHE A 11 -58.72 22.64 23.61
N SER A 12 -59.97 22.44 23.17
CA SER A 12 -60.41 21.21 22.48
C SER A 12 -59.64 20.96 21.19
N PHE A 13 -59.38 22.01 20.40
CA PHE A 13 -58.61 21.89 19.16
C PHE A 13 -57.14 21.54 19.41
N LYS A 14 -56.49 22.19 20.38
CA LYS A 14 -55.10 21.88 20.75
C LYS A 14 -54.96 20.47 21.31
N LEU A 15 -55.90 20.02 22.14
CA LEU A 15 -55.90 18.66 22.68
C LEU A 15 -56.09 17.61 21.57
N LYS A 16 -57.00 17.84 20.62
CA LYS A 16 -57.20 16.97 19.45
C LYS A 16 -55.99 16.95 18.52
N LEU A 17 -55.33 18.10 18.34
CA LEU A 17 -54.11 18.20 17.54
C LEU A 17 -52.95 17.42 18.19
N VAL A 18 -52.78 17.55 19.51
CA VAL A 18 -51.78 16.79 20.27
C VAL A 18 -52.10 15.30 20.25
N LEU A 19 -53.37 14.90 20.39
CA LEU A 19 -53.76 13.50 20.29
C LEU A 19 -53.55 12.93 18.89
N ALA A 20 -53.84 13.71 17.84
CA ALA A 20 -53.60 13.31 16.46
C ALA A 20 -52.10 13.21 16.15
N LEU A 21 -51.27 14.11 16.67
CA LEU A 21 -49.81 14.02 16.56
C LEU A 21 -49.24 12.84 17.35
N PHE A 22 -49.78 12.55 18.54
CA PHE A 22 -49.38 11.42 19.35
C PHE A 22 -49.77 10.09 18.70
N LEU A 23 -50.97 10.00 18.09
CA LEU A 23 -51.37 8.85 17.27
C LEU A 23 -50.50 8.73 16.01
N LEU A 24 -50.18 9.84 15.33
CA LEU A 24 -49.26 9.82 14.19
C LEU A 24 -47.87 9.30 14.59
N LEU A 25 -47.37 9.71 15.78
CA LEU A 25 -46.09 9.27 16.35
C LEU A 25 -46.09 7.80 16.79
N ILE A 26 -47.24 7.22 17.14
CA ILE A 26 -47.36 5.77 17.42
C ILE A 26 -47.36 4.96 16.11
N PHE A 27 -47.81 5.55 15.00
CA PHE A 27 -47.82 4.90 13.68
C PHE A 27 -46.56 5.17 12.83
N THR A 28 -45.69 6.09 13.24
CA THR A 28 -44.37 6.27 12.61
C THR A 28 -43.30 5.58 13.46
N ASP A 29 -42.76 4.49 12.91
CA ASP A 29 -41.50 3.85 13.33
C ASP A 29 -41.50 3.09 14.66
N ASN A 30 -42.43 2.13 14.78
CA ASN A 30 -42.07 0.83 15.32
C ASN A 30 -42.25 -0.24 14.24
N HIS A 31 -41.55 -0.08 13.12
CA HIS A 31 -41.03 -1.28 12.45
C HIS A 31 -39.96 -1.85 13.39
N VAL A 32 -40.43 -2.60 14.39
CA VAL A 32 -39.63 -3.71 14.90
C VAL A 32 -39.46 -4.61 13.68
N TYR A 33 -38.41 -4.35 12.90
CA TYR A 33 -37.79 -5.41 12.13
C TYR A 33 -37.46 -6.45 13.19
N SER A 34 -38.29 -7.48 13.30
CA SER A 34 -37.85 -8.75 13.84
C SER A 34 -36.47 -8.95 13.22
N GLN A 35 -35.47 -9.12 14.06
CA GLN A 35 -34.15 -9.56 13.63
C GLN A 35 -34.40 -10.91 12.98
N GLN A 36 -34.67 -10.90 11.67
CA GLN A 36 -35.13 -12.07 10.93
C GLN A 36 -33.97 -13.04 10.87
N ASP A 37 -34.20 -14.22 11.43
CA ASP A 37 -33.21 -15.27 11.55
C ASP A 37 -32.75 -15.68 10.15
N THR A 38 -31.48 -15.42 9.86
CA THR A 38 -30.87 -15.93 8.63
C THR A 38 -30.72 -17.43 8.85
N VAL A 39 -31.22 -18.23 7.91
CA VAL A 39 -31.22 -19.69 8.00
C VAL A 39 -29.95 -20.28 7.38
N LEU A 40 -29.54 -19.74 6.25
CA LEU A 40 -28.32 -20.11 5.54
C LEU A 40 -27.66 -18.85 4.97
N LEU A 41 -26.35 -18.74 5.10
CA LEU A 41 -25.56 -17.67 4.49
C LEU A 41 -24.69 -18.26 3.38
N ALA A 42 -24.92 -17.84 2.14
CA ALA A 42 -24.02 -18.13 1.02
C ALA A 42 -23.12 -16.91 0.78
N SER A 43 -21.81 -17.10 0.72
CA SER A 43 -20.86 -16.02 0.49
C SER A 43 -19.87 -16.32 -0.62
N VAL A 44 -19.47 -15.26 -1.32
CA VAL A 44 -18.28 -15.23 -2.16
C VAL A 44 -17.19 -14.56 -1.35
N ASP A 45 -16.12 -15.28 -1.05
CA ASP A 45 -14.99 -14.81 -0.25
C ASP A 45 -13.67 -15.05 -0.99
N ASN A 46 -12.58 -14.49 -0.44
CA ASN A 46 -11.22 -14.66 -0.98
C ASN A 46 -11.14 -14.38 -2.49
N PHE A 47 -11.85 -13.35 -2.96
CA PHE A 47 -11.75 -12.92 -4.34
C PHE A 47 -10.39 -12.28 -4.57
N TYR A 48 -9.59 -12.87 -5.45
CA TYR A 48 -8.30 -12.31 -5.84
C TYR A 48 -7.99 -12.60 -7.30
N VAL A 49 -7.19 -11.70 -7.89
CA VAL A 49 -6.73 -11.81 -9.27
C VAL A 49 -5.31 -12.35 -9.27
N ASP A 50 -5.11 -13.53 -9.86
CA ASP A 50 -3.81 -14.16 -10.06
C ASP A 50 -3.23 -13.68 -11.39
N TYR A 51 -2.47 -12.59 -11.35
CA TYR A 51 -1.86 -12.02 -12.55
C TYR A 51 -0.67 -12.85 -13.07
N ALA A 52 -0.03 -13.67 -12.23
CA ALA A 52 1.12 -14.48 -12.64
C ALA A 52 0.68 -15.64 -13.55
N ALA A 53 -0.45 -16.28 -13.23
CA ALA A 53 -1.05 -17.32 -14.04
C ALA A 53 -2.35 -16.89 -14.75
N VAL A 54 -2.51 -15.56 -14.93
CA VAL A 54 -3.55 -14.87 -15.71
C VAL A 54 -4.94 -15.45 -15.44
N GLY A 55 -5.48 -15.17 -14.25
CA GLY A 55 -6.82 -15.61 -13.88
C GLY A 55 -7.37 -14.92 -12.65
N VAL A 56 -8.59 -15.29 -12.29
CA VAL A 56 -9.27 -14.85 -11.07
C VAL A 56 -9.71 -16.06 -10.28
N GLU A 57 -9.52 -16.01 -8.97
CA GLU A 57 -9.97 -17.04 -8.05
C GLU A 57 -10.85 -16.46 -6.95
N PHE A 58 -11.81 -17.27 -6.50
CA PHE A 58 -12.66 -16.96 -5.36
C PHE A 58 -13.24 -18.23 -4.77
N ASP A 59 -13.63 -18.15 -3.49
CA ASP A 59 -14.24 -19.23 -2.74
C ASP A 59 -15.75 -19.01 -2.64
N ILE A 60 -16.52 -20.09 -2.78
CA ILE A 60 -17.95 -20.12 -2.47
C ILE A 60 -18.13 -20.88 -1.17
N ASN A 61 -18.73 -20.20 -0.19
CA ASN A 61 -18.93 -20.75 1.15
C ASN A 61 -20.42 -20.80 1.50
N LEU A 62 -20.81 -21.79 2.31
CA LEU A 62 -22.09 -21.85 2.99
C LEU A 62 -21.87 -21.86 4.49
N THR A 63 -22.61 -21.03 5.22
CA THR A 63 -22.64 -21.03 6.68
C THR A 63 -24.04 -21.39 7.16
N ARG A 64 -24.12 -22.37 8.06
CA ARG A 64 -25.37 -22.69 8.78
C ARG A 64 -25.56 -21.68 9.89
N THR A 65 -26.60 -20.87 9.82
CA THR A 65 -26.85 -19.82 10.82
C THR A 65 -28.07 -20.11 11.69
N ASP A 66 -28.86 -21.13 11.35
CA ASP A 66 -30.05 -21.54 12.09
C ASP A 66 -30.17 -23.06 12.27
N ASP A 67 -31.02 -23.49 13.20
CA ASP A 67 -31.23 -24.89 13.53
C ASP A 67 -32.19 -25.62 12.58
N LEU A 68 -32.90 -24.90 11.69
CA LEU A 68 -33.88 -25.45 10.73
C LEU A 68 -33.33 -26.60 9.87
N TRP A 69 -32.04 -26.61 9.57
CA TRP A 69 -31.42 -27.63 8.74
C TRP A 69 -30.05 -27.98 9.28
N HIS A 70 -29.58 -29.21 9.05
CA HIS A 70 -28.21 -29.64 9.35
C HIS A 70 -27.66 -30.63 8.32
N LEU A 71 -28.48 -31.08 7.36
CA LEU A 71 -28.10 -31.98 6.26
C LEU A 71 -28.32 -31.27 4.92
N TRP A 72 -27.42 -30.37 4.54
CA TRP A 72 -27.49 -29.69 3.26
C TRP A 72 -27.34 -30.68 2.10
N THR A 73 -28.10 -30.51 1.01
CA THR A 73 -28.07 -31.45 -0.12
C THR A 73 -27.75 -30.78 -1.45
N ASN A 74 -28.47 -29.73 -1.84
CA ASN A 74 -28.37 -29.20 -3.20
C ASN A 74 -28.25 -27.69 -3.18
N ALA A 75 -27.60 -27.14 -4.21
CA ALA A 75 -27.74 -25.74 -4.54
C ALA A 75 -27.63 -25.47 -6.04
N THR A 76 -28.33 -24.44 -6.49
CA THR A 76 -28.09 -23.74 -7.75
C THR A 76 -27.67 -22.32 -7.38
N LEU A 77 -26.45 -21.95 -7.73
CA LEU A 77 -25.79 -20.70 -7.38
C LEU A 77 -25.36 -20.00 -8.65
N GLN A 78 -25.80 -18.75 -8.85
CA GLN A 78 -25.54 -18.01 -10.08
C GLN A 78 -24.95 -16.64 -9.76
N LEU A 79 -23.85 -16.32 -10.45
CA LEU A 79 -23.01 -15.15 -10.21
C LEU A 79 -22.85 -14.32 -11.47
N LYS A 80 -22.83 -13.01 -11.30
CA LYS A 80 -22.45 -12.04 -12.33
C LYS A 80 -21.06 -11.49 -12.05
N LEU A 81 -20.28 -11.33 -13.11
CA LEU A 81 -18.90 -10.87 -13.04
C LEU A 81 -18.72 -9.59 -13.85
N TYR A 82 -17.93 -8.67 -13.30
CA TYR A 82 -17.83 -7.31 -13.83
C TYR A 82 -16.39 -6.83 -13.91
N GLU A 83 -16.14 -5.92 -14.83
CA GLU A 83 -14.89 -5.17 -15.00
C GLU A 83 -14.84 -3.96 -14.05
N GLU A 84 -13.71 -3.25 -14.03
CA GLU A 84 -13.49 -2.07 -13.16
C GLU A 84 -14.47 -0.92 -13.42
N ASP A 85 -14.97 -0.78 -14.65
CA ASP A 85 -15.94 0.24 -15.04
C ASP A 85 -17.41 -0.17 -14.81
N ASN A 86 -17.64 -1.28 -14.10
CA ASN A 86 -18.95 -1.92 -13.88
C ASN A 86 -19.61 -2.48 -15.15
N THR A 87 -18.87 -2.68 -16.24
CA THR A 87 -19.38 -3.45 -17.38
C THR A 87 -19.32 -4.95 -17.09
N GLU A 88 -20.32 -5.69 -17.55
CA GLU A 88 -20.37 -7.15 -17.40
C GLU A 88 -19.37 -7.80 -18.36
N ILE A 89 -18.60 -8.78 -17.86
CA ILE A 89 -17.61 -9.46 -18.69
C ILE A 89 -18.27 -10.27 -19.81
N ASP A 90 -17.55 -10.46 -20.91
CA ASP A 90 -17.94 -11.41 -21.95
C ASP A 90 -17.52 -12.84 -21.57
N TYR A 91 -18.44 -13.58 -20.94
CA TYR A 91 -18.22 -14.94 -20.43
C TYR A 91 -17.68 -15.92 -21.48
N SER A 92 -17.95 -15.70 -22.78
CA SER A 92 -17.46 -16.54 -23.87
C SER A 92 -15.94 -16.55 -23.97
N LYS A 93 -15.27 -15.51 -23.45
CA LYS A 93 -13.81 -15.32 -23.49
C LYS A 93 -13.07 -16.06 -22.38
N TYR A 94 -13.75 -16.76 -21.46
CA TYR A 94 -13.11 -17.39 -20.31
C TYR A 94 -13.31 -18.91 -20.30
N ASN A 95 -12.36 -19.59 -19.68
CA ASN A 95 -12.52 -20.95 -19.19
C ASN A 95 -12.77 -20.91 -17.69
N ILE A 96 -13.58 -21.85 -17.20
CA ILE A 96 -13.78 -22.08 -15.78
C ILE A 96 -13.16 -23.41 -15.39
N THR A 97 -12.50 -23.40 -14.24
CA THR A 97 -12.02 -24.59 -13.57
C THR A 97 -12.39 -24.53 -12.09
N ILE A 98 -12.61 -25.70 -11.51
CA ILE A 98 -12.86 -25.84 -10.07
C ILE A 98 -11.64 -26.52 -9.48
N THR A 99 -11.05 -25.90 -8.46
CA THR A 99 -9.84 -26.45 -7.84
C THR A 99 -10.20 -27.70 -7.05
N LYS A 100 -9.70 -28.86 -7.49
CA LYS A 100 -9.94 -30.15 -6.83
C LYS A 100 -9.36 -30.16 -5.41
N ASN A 101 -9.99 -30.90 -4.50
CA ASN A 101 -9.56 -31.09 -3.11
C ASN A 101 -9.44 -29.80 -2.28
N ASN A 102 -10.13 -28.74 -2.69
CA ASN A 102 -10.12 -27.45 -2.01
C ASN A 102 -11.52 -27.09 -1.46
N SER A 103 -12.31 -28.11 -1.16
CA SER A 103 -13.62 -28.01 -0.54
C SER A 103 -13.60 -28.73 0.80
N ASP A 104 -14.34 -28.20 1.77
CA ASP A 104 -14.50 -28.81 3.09
C ASP A 104 -15.56 -29.92 3.10
N ILE A 105 -16.26 -30.10 1.97
CA ILE A 105 -17.08 -31.25 1.66
C ILE A 105 -16.36 -32.10 0.60
N LEU A 106 -16.57 -33.42 0.62
CA LEU A 106 -16.02 -34.34 -0.38
C LEU A 106 -16.71 -34.12 -1.74
N VAL A 107 -16.34 -33.04 -2.41
CA VAL A 107 -16.74 -32.71 -3.77
C VAL A 107 -15.65 -33.22 -4.70
N ASP A 108 -15.93 -34.34 -5.37
CA ASP A 108 -15.10 -34.86 -6.44
C ASP A 108 -16.02 -35.36 -7.55
N LEU A 109 -15.54 -35.34 -8.80
CA LEU A 109 -16.21 -35.93 -9.97
C LEU A 109 -16.50 -37.44 -9.80
N LEU A 110 -15.93 -38.07 -8.77
CA LEU A 110 -16.08 -39.48 -8.40
C LEU A 110 -16.66 -39.66 -6.98
N SER A 111 -16.96 -38.58 -6.25
CA SER A 111 -17.61 -38.66 -4.95
C SER A 111 -19.06 -39.11 -5.15
N LYS A 112 -19.51 -40.08 -4.34
CA LYS A 112 -20.92 -40.49 -4.32
C LYS A 112 -21.80 -39.56 -3.49
N VAL A 113 -21.22 -38.55 -2.83
CA VAL A 113 -21.93 -37.71 -1.85
C VAL A 113 -22.34 -36.37 -2.42
N TYR A 114 -21.44 -35.63 -3.06
CA TYR A 114 -21.77 -34.37 -3.74
C TYR A 114 -21.09 -34.33 -5.11
N GLU A 115 -21.89 -34.05 -6.14
CA GLU A 115 -21.42 -33.73 -7.48
C GLU A 115 -21.55 -32.21 -7.69
N LEU A 116 -20.49 -31.59 -8.21
CA LEU A 116 -20.44 -30.16 -8.45
C LEU A 116 -20.12 -29.90 -9.92
N ASN A 117 -20.96 -29.09 -10.56
CA ASN A 117 -20.82 -28.68 -11.94
C ASN A 117 -20.82 -27.15 -12.02
N ALA A 118 -19.79 -26.56 -12.61
CA ALA A 118 -19.78 -25.14 -12.89
C ALA A 118 -19.68 -24.89 -14.39
N LYS A 119 -20.47 -23.93 -14.86
CA LYS A 119 -20.59 -23.60 -16.28
C LYS A 119 -20.70 -22.09 -16.47
N LEU A 120 -19.96 -21.59 -17.45
CA LEU A 120 -20.15 -20.24 -17.98
C LEU A 120 -21.30 -20.26 -18.99
N MET A 121 -22.33 -19.48 -18.71
CA MET A 121 -23.40 -19.15 -19.65
C MET A 121 -23.06 -17.84 -20.37
N ASP A 122 -23.92 -17.41 -21.30
CA ASP A 122 -23.72 -16.19 -22.06
C ASP A 122 -23.76 -14.92 -21.17
N ASP A 123 -24.46 -14.97 -20.04
CA ASP A 123 -24.77 -13.82 -19.18
C ASP A 123 -24.49 -14.04 -17.69
N ARG A 124 -23.87 -15.16 -17.31
CA ARG A 124 -23.59 -15.51 -15.91
C ARG A 124 -22.68 -16.72 -15.76
N LEU A 125 -22.09 -16.84 -14.57
CA LEU A 125 -21.51 -18.07 -14.07
C LEU A 125 -22.56 -18.85 -13.26
N MET A 126 -22.75 -20.12 -13.58
CA MET A 126 -23.62 -21.04 -12.83
C MET A 126 -22.79 -22.12 -12.14
N ILE A 127 -23.14 -22.41 -10.90
CA ILE A 127 -22.63 -23.51 -10.09
C ILE A 127 -23.82 -24.32 -9.61
N ILE A 128 -23.85 -25.60 -9.95
CA ILE A 128 -24.85 -26.55 -9.50
C ILE A 128 -24.15 -27.56 -8.59
N VAL A 129 -24.72 -27.78 -7.42
CA VAL A 129 -24.31 -28.86 -6.52
C VAL A 129 -25.49 -29.79 -6.30
N THR A 130 -25.26 -31.07 -6.52
CA THR A 130 -26.23 -32.15 -6.30
C THR A 130 -25.68 -33.12 -5.27
N GLY A 131 -26.36 -33.22 -4.13
CA GLY A 131 -26.04 -34.15 -3.05
C GLY A 131 -26.63 -35.54 -3.27
N SER A 132 -26.20 -36.49 -2.42
CA SER A 132 -26.69 -37.87 -2.44
C SER A 132 -28.21 -37.94 -2.31
N GLU A 133 -28.80 -38.93 -2.97
CA GLU A 133 -30.21 -39.26 -2.77
C GLU A 133 -30.49 -39.66 -1.31
N ASN A 134 -29.50 -40.21 -0.61
CA ASN A 134 -29.62 -40.73 0.75
C ASN A 134 -28.97 -39.80 1.79
N TYR A 135 -29.74 -39.43 2.80
CA TYR A 135 -29.31 -38.52 3.87
C TYR A 135 -28.15 -39.06 4.70
N PHE A 136 -28.01 -40.39 4.82
CA PHE A 136 -26.92 -41.03 5.56
C PHE A 136 -25.53 -40.74 4.99
N ASP A 137 -25.46 -40.41 3.71
CA ASP A 137 -24.19 -40.10 3.05
C ASP A 137 -23.78 -38.64 3.26
N LEU A 138 -24.72 -37.77 3.64
CA LEU A 138 -24.50 -36.34 3.75
C LEU A 138 -23.77 -35.98 5.05
N LYS A 139 -22.97 -34.91 4.98
CA LYS A 139 -22.31 -34.34 6.15
C LYS A 139 -23.35 -33.60 7.00
N MET A 140 -23.29 -33.79 8.32
CA MET A 140 -23.99 -32.91 9.27
C MET A 140 -23.20 -31.61 9.45
N PHE A 141 -23.90 -30.49 9.33
CA PHE A 141 -23.34 -29.14 9.49
C PHE A 141 -23.65 -28.68 10.90
N GLU A 142 -22.64 -28.31 11.67
CA GLU A 142 -22.82 -27.71 12.98
C GLU A 142 -23.31 -26.26 12.85
N LYS A 143 -24.00 -25.74 13.87
CA LYS A 143 -24.44 -24.34 13.87
C LYS A 143 -23.23 -23.41 13.85
N ASP A 144 -23.31 -22.35 13.06
CA ASP A 144 -22.26 -21.37 12.76
C ASP A 144 -21.02 -21.95 12.03
N GLU A 145 -21.06 -23.23 11.62
CA GLU A 145 -20.02 -23.82 10.78
C GLU A 145 -20.07 -23.20 9.39
N THR A 146 -18.94 -22.68 8.93
CA THR A 146 -18.75 -22.21 7.54
C THR A 146 -17.98 -23.26 6.77
N LEU A 147 -18.54 -23.71 5.66
CA LEU A 147 -17.93 -24.67 4.75
C LEU A 147 -17.69 -24.07 3.39
N ARG A 148 -16.49 -24.28 2.88
CA ARG A 148 -16.14 -23.98 1.51
C ARG A 148 -16.66 -25.06 0.56
N LEU A 149 -17.64 -24.71 -0.26
CA LEU A 149 -18.18 -25.58 -1.29
C LEU A 149 -17.18 -25.81 -2.42
N CYS A 150 -16.53 -24.74 -2.88
CA CYS A 150 -15.53 -24.85 -3.93
C CYS A 150 -14.68 -23.58 -4.02
N ARG A 151 -13.51 -23.74 -4.64
CA ARG A 151 -12.74 -22.63 -5.20
C ARG A 151 -12.90 -22.62 -6.71
N VAL A 152 -13.42 -21.52 -7.23
CA VAL A 152 -13.59 -21.30 -8.66
C VAL A 152 -12.39 -20.54 -9.19
N ARG A 153 -11.85 -20.97 -10.34
CA ARG A 153 -10.82 -20.27 -11.08
C ARG A 153 -11.31 -19.96 -12.49
N LEU A 154 -11.24 -18.69 -12.87
CA LEU A 154 -11.51 -18.19 -14.22
C LEU A 154 -10.20 -17.81 -14.90
N THR A 155 -10.00 -18.31 -16.11
CA THR A 155 -8.81 -18.00 -16.91
C THR A 155 -9.23 -17.53 -18.31
N PRO A 156 -8.72 -16.40 -18.81
CA PRO A 156 -8.94 -15.97 -20.19
C PRO A 156 -8.54 -17.04 -21.21
N LYS A 157 -9.34 -17.20 -22.26
CA LYS A 157 -8.98 -18.00 -23.45
C LYS A 157 -7.95 -17.30 -24.33
N ALA A 158 -7.95 -15.97 -24.32
CA ALA A 158 -7.00 -15.12 -25.04
C ALA A 158 -6.37 -14.11 -24.07
N SER A 159 -5.10 -13.78 -24.30
CA SER A 159 -4.29 -12.94 -23.40
C SER A 159 -4.78 -11.49 -23.24
N ASN A 160 -5.73 -11.06 -24.06
CA ASN A 160 -6.26 -9.70 -24.08
C ASN A 160 -7.66 -9.57 -23.46
N ALA A 161 -8.26 -10.64 -22.96
CA ALA A 161 -9.53 -10.50 -22.26
C ALA A 161 -9.28 -9.85 -20.88
N PRO A 162 -10.07 -8.84 -20.49
CA PRO A 162 -9.95 -8.20 -19.18
C PRO A 162 -10.19 -9.23 -18.07
N LEU A 163 -9.72 -9.00 -16.85
CA LEU A 163 -10.05 -9.88 -15.72
C LEU A 163 -11.20 -9.25 -14.93
N PRO A 164 -12.19 -10.05 -14.47
CA PRO A 164 -13.22 -9.51 -13.60
C PRO A 164 -12.57 -8.94 -12.34
N THR A 165 -13.11 -7.82 -11.85
CA THR A 165 -12.60 -7.10 -10.68
C THR A 165 -13.54 -7.21 -9.48
N HIS A 166 -14.80 -7.58 -9.72
CA HIS A 166 -15.77 -7.86 -8.68
C HIS A 166 -16.84 -8.86 -9.16
N ILE A 167 -17.51 -9.48 -8.18
CA ILE A 167 -18.53 -10.51 -8.38
C ILE A 167 -19.76 -10.14 -7.58
N THR A 168 -20.94 -10.37 -8.14
CA THR A 168 -22.20 -10.26 -7.42
C THR A 168 -23.07 -11.49 -7.65
N TRP A 169 -23.97 -11.77 -6.72
CA TRP A 169 -25.02 -12.77 -6.93
C TRP A 169 -26.02 -12.29 -7.99
N ALA A 170 -26.42 -13.18 -8.89
CA ALA A 170 -27.40 -12.89 -9.92
C ALA A 170 -28.77 -12.60 -9.29
N THR A 171 -29.42 -11.51 -9.74
CA THR A 171 -30.70 -11.02 -9.23
C THR A 171 -31.80 -11.07 -10.30
N PRO A 172 -33.08 -11.33 -9.93
CA PRO A 172 -33.57 -11.50 -8.57
C PRO A 172 -33.21 -12.87 -7.94
N ILE A 173 -32.98 -12.88 -6.62
CA ILE A 173 -32.42 -14.04 -5.90
C ILE A 173 -33.32 -15.26 -6.01
N GLU A 174 -34.62 -15.08 -5.84
CA GLU A 174 -35.65 -16.12 -5.89
C GLU A 174 -35.78 -16.79 -7.26
N TYR A 175 -35.25 -16.17 -8.33
CA TYR A 175 -35.25 -16.73 -9.67
C TYR A 175 -33.97 -17.51 -9.99
N TYR A 176 -32.83 -17.00 -9.52
CA TYR A 176 -31.51 -17.51 -9.91
C TYR A 176 -30.88 -18.45 -8.89
N GLN A 177 -31.27 -18.35 -7.62
CA GLN A 177 -30.68 -19.11 -6.53
C GLN A 177 -31.70 -20.11 -5.98
N ALA A 178 -31.23 -21.30 -5.66
CA ALA A 178 -32.02 -22.29 -4.94
C ALA A 178 -31.11 -23.12 -4.05
N THR A 179 -31.51 -23.42 -2.82
CA THR A 179 -30.77 -24.32 -1.94
C THR A 179 -31.73 -25.27 -1.23
N ALA A 180 -31.28 -26.48 -0.90
CA ALA A 180 -32.13 -27.49 -0.26
C ALA A 180 -31.37 -28.28 0.80
N TYR A 181 -32.13 -28.85 1.73
CA TYR A 181 -31.65 -29.80 2.74
C TYR A 181 -32.48 -31.09 2.72
N LYS A 182 -31.94 -32.17 3.30
CA LYS A 182 -32.69 -33.41 3.49
C LYS A 182 -33.50 -33.37 4.77
N TYR A 183 -34.75 -33.79 4.65
CA TYR A 183 -35.58 -34.06 5.82
C TYR A 183 -35.29 -35.44 6.42
N VAL A 184 -35.23 -35.49 7.76
CA VAL A 184 -35.11 -36.72 8.55
C VAL A 184 -36.08 -36.66 9.72
N ALA A 185 -37.07 -37.56 9.73
CA ALA A 185 -38.03 -37.64 10.83
C ALA A 185 -37.34 -37.97 12.16
N GLY A 186 -37.66 -37.21 13.20
CA GLY A 186 -37.13 -37.42 14.56
C GLY A 186 -35.81 -36.70 14.86
N VAL A 187 -35.25 -35.94 13.91
CA VAL A 187 -34.22 -34.95 14.20
C VAL A 187 -34.90 -33.58 14.27
N ASP A 188 -34.57 -32.79 15.29
CA ASP A 188 -35.19 -31.50 15.67
C ASP A 188 -35.21 -30.48 14.52
N THR A 189 -36.09 -30.72 13.55
CA THR A 189 -36.39 -29.84 12.43
C THR A 189 -37.70 -29.19 12.84
N PRO A 190 -37.74 -27.90 13.19
CA PRO A 190 -38.98 -27.20 13.49
C PRO A 190 -39.78 -27.07 12.18
N LEU A 191 -40.46 -28.15 11.80
CA LEU A 191 -41.48 -28.10 10.77
C LEU A 191 -42.64 -27.30 11.37
N GLU A 192 -42.92 -26.14 10.79
CA GLU A 192 -44.26 -25.55 10.93
C GLU A 192 -45.28 -26.64 10.58
N GLU A 193 -46.35 -26.76 11.35
CA GLU A 193 -47.41 -27.79 11.26
C GLU A 193 -48.14 -27.86 9.89
N THR A 194 -47.66 -27.14 8.88
CA THR A 194 -48.24 -26.93 7.56
C THR A 194 -47.55 -27.69 6.41
N LEU A 195 -46.42 -28.37 6.63
CA LEU A 195 -45.79 -29.22 5.61
C LEU A 195 -46.48 -30.60 5.54
N ILE A 196 -47.51 -30.66 4.70
CA ILE A 196 -48.31 -31.85 4.40
C ILE A 196 -47.42 -32.89 3.69
N GLU A 197 -47.15 -34.01 4.37
CA GLU A 197 -46.51 -35.25 3.87
C GLU A 197 -45.07 -35.14 3.31
N VAL A 198 -44.09 -34.84 4.17
CA VAL A 198 -42.65 -35.01 3.83
C VAL A 198 -42.13 -36.37 4.29
N ARG A 199 -41.33 -37.04 3.45
CA ARG A 199 -40.67 -38.33 3.73
C ARG A 199 -39.18 -38.14 3.98
N ASN A 200 -38.57 -39.10 4.67
CA ASN A 200 -37.11 -39.16 4.76
C ASN A 200 -36.50 -39.16 3.36
N ASN A 201 -35.40 -38.45 3.19
CA ASN A 201 -34.70 -38.19 1.92
C ASN A 201 -35.32 -37.16 0.98
N ASP A 202 -36.48 -36.58 1.32
CA ASP A 202 -37.03 -35.50 0.52
C ASP A 202 -36.10 -34.28 0.58
N ASN A 203 -35.88 -33.67 -0.58
CA ASN A 203 -35.18 -32.40 -0.69
C ASN A 203 -36.18 -31.30 -0.37
N ILE A 204 -36.09 -30.72 0.83
CA ILE A 204 -36.87 -29.53 1.18
C ILE A 204 -36.05 -28.31 0.74
N GLU A 205 -36.67 -27.45 -0.08
CA GLU A 205 -36.06 -26.16 -0.42
C GLU A 205 -35.95 -25.28 0.84
N ILE A 206 -34.77 -24.75 1.10
CA ILE A 206 -34.59 -23.65 2.05
C ILE A 206 -35.10 -22.42 1.32
N ALA A 207 -36.36 -22.05 1.58
CA ALA A 207 -37.11 -21.06 0.81
C ALA A 207 -36.23 -19.88 0.34
N SER A 208 -36.11 -19.73 -0.97
CA SER A 208 -35.28 -18.71 -1.62
C SER A 208 -35.92 -17.30 -1.62
N GLY A 209 -36.95 -17.09 -0.80
CA GLY A 209 -37.60 -15.80 -0.59
C GLY A 209 -36.79 -14.91 0.37
N VAL A 210 -37.10 -13.61 0.35
CA VAL A 210 -36.43 -12.44 0.97
C VAL A 210 -35.91 -12.60 2.42
N PHE A 211 -36.15 -13.73 3.11
CA PHE A 211 -36.03 -13.85 4.56
C PHE A 211 -35.33 -15.10 5.11
N ALA A 212 -34.87 -16.10 4.32
CA ALA A 212 -34.21 -17.30 4.88
C ALA A 212 -32.74 -17.51 4.42
N THR A 213 -32.43 -17.37 3.12
CA THR A 213 -31.04 -17.45 2.64
C THR A 213 -30.48 -16.06 2.38
N ARG A 214 -29.40 -15.66 3.07
CA ARG A 214 -28.69 -14.40 2.75
C ARG A 214 -27.52 -14.68 1.84
N PHE A 215 -27.38 -13.85 0.82
CA PHE A 215 -26.27 -13.89 -0.13
C PHE A 215 -25.37 -12.69 0.15
N LYS A 216 -24.18 -12.94 0.71
CA LYS A 216 -23.22 -11.88 1.06
C LYS A 216 -22.15 -11.81 -0.02
N ASN A 217 -21.91 -10.61 -0.51
CA ASN A 217 -20.72 -10.29 -1.29
C ASN A 217 -19.61 -9.88 -0.33
N SER A 218 -18.46 -10.56 -0.35
CA SER A 218 -17.20 -10.00 0.18
C SER A 218 -16.47 -9.38 -1.01
N THR A 219 -16.95 -8.22 -1.46
CA THR A 219 -16.56 -7.59 -2.73
C THR A 219 -15.38 -6.63 -2.67
N GLU A 220 -14.72 -6.46 -1.52
CA GLU A 220 -13.53 -5.63 -1.49
C GLU A 220 -12.34 -6.47 -1.97
N ARG A 221 -11.99 -6.30 -3.26
CA ARG A 221 -10.62 -6.50 -3.73
C ARG A 221 -9.73 -5.86 -2.66
N PRO A 222 -8.87 -6.60 -1.93
CA PRO A 222 -7.86 -5.93 -1.14
C PRO A 222 -7.09 -5.05 -2.13
N SER A 223 -7.19 -3.73 -1.97
CA SER A 223 -6.48 -2.76 -2.79
C SER A 223 -5.01 -2.86 -2.43
N ILE A 224 -4.36 -3.93 -2.87
CA ILE A 224 -2.91 -3.99 -2.82
C ILE A 224 -2.50 -3.06 -3.96
N GLU A 225 -2.13 -1.84 -3.62
CA GLU A 225 -1.42 -0.94 -4.52
C GLU A 225 0.08 -1.10 -4.27
N THR A 226 0.91 -0.71 -5.23
CA THR A 226 2.32 -0.49 -4.92
C THR A 226 2.45 0.82 -4.15
N VAL A 227 2.71 0.72 -2.84
CA VAL A 227 2.78 1.88 -1.94
C VAL A 227 4.23 2.07 -1.49
N ILE A 228 4.75 3.27 -1.73
CA ILE A 228 6.08 3.64 -1.25
C ILE A 228 6.04 4.00 0.23
N GLU A 229 7.08 3.62 0.97
CA GLU A 229 7.27 4.03 2.36
C GLU A 229 8.22 5.23 2.44
N GLU A 230 9.39 5.13 1.80
CA GLU A 230 10.37 6.21 1.70
C GLU A 230 11.03 6.21 0.32
N PHE A 231 11.37 7.39 -0.18
CA PHE A 231 12.29 7.59 -1.30
C PHE A 231 13.14 8.83 -1.02
N ARG A 232 14.46 8.69 -1.10
CA ARG A 232 15.39 9.76 -0.76
C ARG A 232 16.65 9.74 -1.62
N ALA A 233 17.00 10.90 -2.17
CA ALA A 233 18.27 11.24 -2.79
C ALA A 233 19.16 11.97 -1.79
N THR A 234 20.41 11.56 -1.65
CA THR A 234 21.36 12.17 -0.70
C THR A 234 22.69 12.40 -1.38
N TYR A 235 23.16 13.65 -1.37
CA TYR A 235 24.50 13.98 -1.86
C TYR A 235 25.56 13.40 -0.92
N VAL A 236 26.50 12.62 -1.47
CA VAL A 236 27.54 11.93 -0.68
C VAL A 236 28.96 12.32 -1.08
N GLY A 237 29.12 13.45 -1.76
CA GLY A 237 30.44 13.98 -2.10
C GLY A 237 30.94 13.55 -3.47
N ASN A 238 31.91 14.31 -4.00
CA ASN A 238 32.56 14.02 -5.27
C ASN A 238 31.57 13.78 -6.44
N LEU A 239 30.51 14.61 -6.51
CA LEU A 239 29.45 14.50 -7.53
C LEU A 239 28.63 13.20 -7.46
N ASN A 240 28.68 12.47 -6.36
CA ASN A 240 27.89 11.25 -6.20
C ASN A 240 26.65 11.50 -5.35
N VAL A 241 25.56 10.84 -5.73
CA VAL A 241 24.28 10.86 -5.06
C VAL A 241 23.85 9.42 -4.78
N VAL A 242 23.44 9.14 -3.55
CA VAL A 242 22.88 7.85 -3.17
C VAL A 242 21.37 7.95 -3.13
N LEU A 243 20.70 6.98 -3.74
CA LEU A 243 19.25 6.88 -3.86
C LEU A 243 18.78 5.67 -3.05
N ASN A 244 17.93 5.91 -2.06
CA ASN A 244 17.36 4.89 -1.18
C ASN A 244 15.84 4.86 -1.30
N TRP A 245 15.24 3.68 -1.27
CA TRP A 245 13.78 3.56 -1.16
C TRP A 245 13.35 2.27 -0.46
N SER A 246 12.13 2.31 0.07
CA SER A 246 11.43 1.15 0.62
C SER A 246 9.95 1.20 0.29
N THR A 247 9.31 0.04 0.22
CA THR A 247 7.88 -0.13 -0.05
C THR A 247 7.14 -0.59 1.21
N LYS A 248 5.84 -0.26 1.29
CA LYS A 248 4.90 -0.87 2.27
C LYS A 248 4.19 -2.08 1.69
N SER A 249 3.86 -2.03 0.41
CA SER A 249 3.21 -3.09 -0.36
C SER A 249 3.60 -2.96 -1.83
N GLU A 250 3.50 -4.05 -2.57
CA GLU A 250 3.82 -4.10 -3.99
C GLU A 250 2.75 -4.88 -4.73
N PHE A 251 2.20 -4.29 -5.77
CA PHE A 251 1.18 -4.92 -6.59
C PHE A 251 1.47 -4.69 -8.06
N LEU A 252 1.54 -5.81 -8.79
CA LEU A 252 1.96 -5.85 -10.18
C LEU A 252 3.27 -5.08 -10.40
N ASN A 253 4.20 -5.14 -9.45
CA ASN A 253 5.47 -4.45 -9.56
C ASN A 253 6.56 -5.37 -10.13
N ASN A 254 6.82 -5.28 -11.43
CA ASN A 254 7.93 -6.02 -12.04
C ASN A 254 9.31 -5.52 -11.55
N GLY A 255 9.39 -4.25 -11.14
CA GLY A 255 10.61 -3.62 -10.69
C GLY A 255 10.61 -2.12 -10.92
N PHE A 256 11.65 -1.47 -10.42
CA PHE A 256 11.72 -0.02 -10.34
C PHE A 256 12.56 0.60 -11.47
N VAL A 257 12.22 1.84 -11.80
CA VAL A 257 13.00 2.71 -12.67
C VAL A 257 13.16 4.04 -11.95
N ILE A 258 14.40 4.53 -11.85
CA ILE A 258 14.69 5.85 -11.31
C ILE A 258 15.17 6.73 -12.46
N LYS A 259 14.57 7.90 -12.58
CA LYS A 259 14.98 8.91 -13.55
C LYS A 259 15.32 10.21 -12.85
N ARG A 260 16.19 10.99 -13.48
CA ARG A 260 16.64 12.29 -13.01
C ARG A 260 16.29 13.38 -14.02
N ALA A 261 15.92 14.54 -13.49
CA ALA A 261 15.85 15.81 -14.21
C ALA A 261 16.86 16.79 -13.62
N GLU A 262 17.51 17.58 -14.48
CA GLU A 262 18.22 18.79 -14.05
C GLU A 262 17.23 19.94 -14.10
N TYR A 263 16.95 20.58 -12.96
CA TYR A 263 15.89 21.57 -12.86
C TYR A 263 16.43 22.89 -12.35
N LEU A 264 16.73 23.80 -13.27
CA LEU A 264 17.41 25.07 -12.97
C LEU A 264 16.50 26.14 -12.34
N HIS A 265 15.18 25.92 -12.29
CA HIS A 265 14.22 26.96 -11.93
C HIS A 265 13.02 26.44 -11.11
N LEU A 266 13.27 25.77 -9.98
CA LEU A 266 12.19 25.60 -8.98
C LEU A 266 11.78 27.00 -8.52
N GLN A 267 10.56 27.42 -8.88
CA GLN A 267 9.97 28.61 -8.28
C GLN A 267 9.54 28.28 -6.85
N ASP A 268 9.70 29.24 -5.94
CA ASP A 268 9.26 29.07 -4.56
C ASP A 268 7.78 28.66 -4.51
N GLY A 269 7.51 27.50 -3.92
CA GLY A 269 6.15 26.95 -3.77
C GLY A 269 5.66 26.06 -4.92
N GLU A 270 6.49 25.77 -5.93
CA GLU A 270 6.14 24.80 -6.97
C GLU A 270 6.02 23.38 -6.38
N ASN A 271 4.92 22.69 -6.71
CA ASN A 271 4.73 21.31 -6.28
C ASN A 271 5.53 20.36 -7.19
N ILE A 272 6.62 19.79 -6.68
CA ILE A 272 7.51 18.88 -7.42
C ILE A 272 6.79 17.65 -8.02
N GLU A 273 5.65 17.25 -7.44
CA GLU A 273 4.81 16.16 -7.96
C GLU A 273 3.97 16.57 -9.17
N THR A 274 4.00 17.83 -9.59
CA THR A 274 3.30 18.31 -10.80
C THR A 274 4.24 18.49 -11.99
N ILE A 275 5.56 18.40 -11.78
CA ILE A 275 6.55 18.53 -12.83
C ILE A 275 6.39 17.37 -13.82
N ASP A 276 6.29 17.71 -15.11
CA ASP A 276 6.04 16.77 -16.21
C ASP A 276 7.16 15.71 -16.34
N ASP A 277 6.78 14.47 -16.66
CA ASP A 277 7.71 13.34 -16.81
C ASP A 277 8.73 13.54 -17.94
N SER A 278 8.46 14.40 -18.92
CA SER A 278 9.37 14.72 -20.03
C SER A 278 10.69 15.39 -19.58
N TYR A 279 10.70 16.03 -18.41
CA TYR A 279 11.93 16.58 -17.82
C TYR A 279 12.85 15.50 -17.26
N PHE A 280 12.30 14.33 -16.90
CA PHE A 280 13.04 13.19 -16.35
C PHE A 280 13.62 12.33 -17.47
N ASN A 281 14.59 12.89 -18.18
CA ASN A 281 15.16 12.29 -19.39
C ASN A 281 16.42 11.44 -19.16
N ILE A 282 17.01 11.49 -17.96
CA ILE A 282 18.21 10.70 -17.61
C ILE A 282 17.77 9.49 -16.79
N THR A 283 18.03 8.28 -17.29
CA THR A 283 17.78 7.05 -16.52
C THR A 283 18.97 6.78 -15.62
N VAL A 284 18.73 6.72 -14.31
CA VAL A 284 19.75 6.48 -13.29
C VAL A 284 19.82 5.01 -12.92
N GLY A 285 18.65 4.36 -12.80
CA GLY A 285 18.54 2.93 -12.51
C GLY A 285 17.32 2.36 -13.20
N ASP A 286 17.43 1.14 -13.72
CA ASP A 286 16.35 0.44 -14.39
C ASP A 286 16.50 -1.06 -14.18
N TYR A 287 15.54 -1.68 -13.50
CA TYR A 287 15.57 -3.11 -13.18
C TYR A 287 15.68 -4.04 -14.40
N ARG A 288 15.38 -3.54 -15.61
CA ARG A 288 15.51 -4.30 -16.86
C ARG A 288 16.96 -4.43 -17.31
N LEU A 289 17.85 -3.57 -16.82
CA LEU A 289 19.28 -3.62 -17.14
C LEU A 289 19.98 -4.65 -16.24
N PRO A 290 20.93 -5.45 -16.78
CA PRO A 290 21.62 -6.50 -16.01
C PRO A 290 22.29 -6.01 -14.72
N GLU A 291 22.85 -4.80 -14.72
CA GLU A 291 23.54 -4.20 -13.57
C GLU A 291 22.61 -3.84 -12.40
N TYR A 292 21.32 -3.66 -12.66
CA TYR A 292 20.32 -3.26 -11.65
C TYR A 292 19.29 -4.36 -11.36
N LYS A 293 19.25 -5.40 -12.18
CA LYS A 293 18.19 -6.42 -12.15
C LYS A 293 17.97 -7.00 -10.76
N ASP A 294 19.03 -7.49 -10.12
CA ASP A 294 18.89 -8.16 -8.81
C ASP A 294 18.53 -7.18 -7.69
N ARG A 295 18.87 -5.89 -7.87
CA ARG A 295 18.75 -4.84 -6.85
C ARG A 295 17.43 -4.07 -6.95
N MET A 296 16.80 -4.06 -8.12
CA MET A 296 15.61 -3.25 -8.43
C MET A 296 14.42 -4.09 -8.89
N THR A 297 14.51 -5.41 -8.92
CA THR A 297 13.36 -6.29 -9.21
C THR A 297 12.36 -6.23 -8.06
N GLY A 298 11.11 -5.94 -8.40
CA GLY A 298 10.00 -5.86 -7.47
C GLY A 298 9.58 -7.25 -6.97
N LEU A 299 8.74 -7.28 -5.94
CA LEU A 299 8.15 -8.49 -5.40
C LEU A 299 6.95 -8.99 -6.23
N PHE A 300 6.65 -8.33 -7.35
CA PHE A 300 5.47 -8.52 -8.17
C PHE A 300 4.18 -8.25 -7.41
N THR A 301 3.70 -9.21 -6.60
CA THR A 301 2.51 -9.05 -5.76
C THR A 301 2.84 -9.49 -4.33
N SER A 302 2.82 -8.54 -3.40
CA SER A 302 3.14 -8.72 -1.99
C SER A 302 2.41 -7.67 -1.15
N ASP A 303 1.72 -8.11 -0.09
CA ASP A 303 1.09 -7.25 0.91
C ASP A 303 2.10 -6.65 1.91
N GLN A 304 3.33 -7.17 1.89
CA GLN A 304 4.49 -6.62 2.59
C GLN A 304 5.46 -6.01 1.58
N GLY A 305 6.04 -4.87 1.91
CA GLY A 305 7.13 -4.28 1.15
C GLY A 305 8.51 -4.66 1.69
N LYS A 306 9.55 -4.05 1.14
CA LYS A 306 10.94 -4.25 1.58
C LYS A 306 11.78 -2.99 1.39
N VAL A 307 12.94 -2.98 2.02
CA VAL A 307 14.00 -2.00 1.76
C VAL A 307 14.83 -2.48 0.57
N TYR A 308 15.04 -1.61 -0.40
CA TYR A 308 15.84 -1.89 -1.59
C TYR A 308 17.29 -1.45 -1.41
N GLU A 309 18.20 -2.08 -2.16
CA GLU A 309 19.61 -1.68 -2.11
C GLU A 309 19.83 -0.30 -2.74
N PRO A 310 20.72 0.54 -2.18
CA PRO A 310 20.90 1.90 -2.65
C PRO A 310 21.54 1.97 -4.04
N ILE A 311 21.03 2.83 -4.92
CA ILE A 311 21.66 3.10 -6.23
C ILE A 311 22.51 4.36 -6.15
N ILE A 312 23.64 4.37 -6.86
CA ILE A 312 24.55 5.52 -6.92
C ILE A 312 24.40 6.18 -8.29
N ASP A 313 24.15 7.48 -8.29
CA ASP A 313 24.20 8.34 -9.46
C ASP A 313 25.42 9.26 -9.40
N THR A 314 25.92 9.67 -10.56
CA THR A 314 26.93 10.72 -10.70
C THR A 314 26.33 11.94 -11.41
N ILE A 315 26.34 13.09 -10.74
CA ILE A 315 25.81 14.35 -11.27
C ILE A 315 26.85 15.07 -12.13
N PRO A 316 26.42 15.80 -13.17
CA PRO A 316 27.35 16.49 -14.07
C PRO A 316 27.97 17.74 -13.45
N MET A 317 27.28 18.42 -12.53
CA MET A 317 27.74 19.70 -11.97
C MET A 317 27.25 19.94 -10.55
N ARG A 318 27.85 20.96 -9.92
CA ARG A 318 27.58 21.42 -8.56
C ARG A 318 26.64 22.61 -8.56
N ASN A 319 26.12 22.96 -7.39
CA ASN A 319 25.27 24.13 -7.21
C ASN A 319 24.05 24.11 -8.15
N THR A 320 23.48 22.91 -8.30
CA THR A 320 22.37 22.64 -9.19
C THR A 320 21.35 21.78 -8.46
N ILE A 321 20.07 22.04 -8.75
CA ILE A 321 18.97 21.26 -8.22
C ILE A 321 18.71 20.10 -9.17
N TYR A 322 18.74 18.90 -8.62
CA TYR A 322 18.35 17.68 -9.31
C TYR A 322 17.06 17.15 -8.71
N LEU A 323 16.15 16.72 -9.58
CA LEU A 323 14.94 16.00 -9.19
C LEU A 323 15.14 14.54 -9.54
N TYR A 324 14.86 13.66 -8.59
CA TYR A 324 14.83 12.23 -8.82
C TYR A 324 13.39 11.77 -8.71
N ARG A 325 12.98 10.86 -9.60
CA ARG A 325 11.63 10.30 -9.58
C ARG A 325 11.72 8.80 -9.67
N LEU A 326 11.04 8.15 -8.73
CA LEU A 326 10.90 6.72 -8.66
C LEU A 326 9.61 6.29 -9.35
N TYR A 327 9.75 5.36 -10.27
CA TYR A 327 8.64 4.68 -10.94
C TYR A 327 8.71 3.20 -10.62
N TYR A 328 7.57 2.53 -10.67
CA TYR A 328 7.52 1.09 -10.83
C TYR A 328 6.99 0.72 -12.20
N HIS A 329 7.38 -0.45 -12.68
CA HIS A 329 6.92 -0.99 -13.94
C HIS A 329 5.78 -1.96 -13.71
N HIS A 330 4.59 -1.58 -14.15
CA HIS A 330 3.36 -2.30 -13.86
C HIS A 330 3.23 -3.55 -14.75
N GLY A 331 3.13 -4.72 -14.12
CA GLY A 331 3.16 -6.03 -14.78
C GLY A 331 1.94 -6.33 -15.66
N GLY A 332 0.78 -5.72 -15.38
CA GLY A 332 -0.45 -5.99 -16.14
C GLY A 332 -0.56 -5.24 -17.48
N ASN A 333 0.08 -4.07 -17.61
CA ASN A 333 -0.06 -3.20 -18.77
C ASN A 333 1.28 -2.63 -19.28
N ASN A 334 2.39 -3.00 -18.64
CA ASN A 334 3.74 -2.61 -19.02
C ASN A 334 3.96 -1.08 -19.04
N GLN A 335 3.22 -0.35 -18.20
CA GLN A 335 3.37 1.10 -18.01
C GLN A 335 4.31 1.41 -16.85
N LEU A 336 4.99 2.55 -16.93
CA LEU A 336 5.69 3.12 -15.78
C LEU A 336 4.70 3.96 -14.97
N ILE A 337 4.55 3.63 -13.70
CA ILE A 337 3.67 4.33 -12.77
C ILE A 337 4.55 5.04 -11.74
N ARG A 338 4.32 6.34 -11.58
CA ARG A 338 5.05 7.19 -10.64
C ARG A 338 4.71 6.83 -9.20
N LEU A 339 5.74 6.75 -8.34
CA LEU A 339 5.59 6.52 -6.91
C LEU A 339 5.93 7.76 -6.08
N ALA A 340 7.10 8.36 -6.31
CA ALA A 340 7.59 9.48 -5.51
C ALA A 340 8.58 10.33 -6.28
N THR A 341 8.67 11.61 -5.91
CA THR A 341 9.70 12.54 -6.37
C THR A 341 10.49 13.07 -5.17
N ASP A 342 11.81 13.11 -5.28
CA ASP A 342 12.67 13.78 -4.30
C ASP A 342 13.53 14.86 -4.94
N THR A 343 13.86 15.89 -4.17
CA THR A 343 14.60 17.07 -4.62
C THR A 343 15.92 17.17 -3.89
N LEU A 344 17.00 17.33 -4.65
CA LEU A 344 18.34 17.45 -4.12
C LEU A 344 19.02 18.73 -4.64
N LEU A 345 19.28 19.68 -3.74
CA LEU A 345 20.21 20.77 -3.99
C LEU A 345 21.63 20.27 -3.76
N THR A 346 22.45 20.28 -4.80
CA THR A 346 23.84 19.84 -4.70
C THR A 346 24.72 21.02 -4.31
N PRO A 347 25.50 20.91 -3.22
CA PRO A 347 26.29 22.04 -2.75
C PRO A 347 27.49 22.29 -3.65
N ASN A 348 28.09 23.47 -3.46
CA ASN A 348 29.42 23.77 -4.00
C ASN A 348 30.51 23.26 -3.03
N TYR A 349 31.78 23.19 -3.43
CA TYR A 349 32.88 22.78 -2.53
C TYR A 349 33.21 23.93 -1.57
N THR A 350 32.37 24.17 -0.57
CA THR A 350 32.55 25.28 0.37
C THR A 350 32.87 24.80 1.78
N ILE A 351 33.51 25.68 2.53
CA ILE A 351 33.61 25.57 3.98
C ILE A 351 32.45 26.40 4.54
N SER A 352 31.34 25.74 4.87
CA SER A 352 30.10 26.42 5.28
C SER A 352 30.18 26.98 6.70
N HIS A 353 31.05 26.40 7.53
CA HIS A 353 31.28 26.84 8.89
C HIS A 353 32.73 26.61 9.31
N ALA A 354 33.30 27.56 10.06
CA ALA A 354 34.58 27.39 10.75
C ALA A 354 34.59 28.25 12.02
N SER A 355 34.72 27.64 13.20
CA SER A 355 34.73 28.34 14.48
C SER A 355 35.63 27.65 15.50
N ALA A 356 36.25 28.45 16.36
CA ALA A 356 37.18 27.96 17.37
C ALA A 356 36.56 27.99 18.77
N SER A 357 36.82 26.95 19.55
CA SER A 357 36.41 26.86 20.94
C SER A 357 37.49 26.13 21.77
N PRO A 358 37.99 26.72 22.87
CA PRO A 358 37.74 28.09 23.32
C PRO A 358 38.45 29.14 22.44
N ASN A 359 37.92 30.35 22.36
CA ASN A 359 38.61 31.52 21.82
C ASN A 359 38.14 32.77 22.60
N PRO A 360 39.00 33.42 23.42
CA PRO A 360 40.44 33.24 23.54
C PRO A 360 40.89 31.89 24.12
N PHE A 361 42.13 31.49 23.88
CA PHE A 361 42.72 30.23 24.35
C PHE A 361 44.10 30.43 24.99
N LYS A 362 44.58 29.47 25.79
CA LYS A 362 45.87 29.57 26.51
C LYS A 362 46.99 28.76 25.86
N ASP A 363 46.76 27.47 25.71
CA ASP A 363 47.71 26.46 25.25
C ASP A 363 47.15 25.64 24.08
N MET A 364 45.84 25.39 24.10
CA MET A 364 45.14 24.64 23.06
C MET A 364 43.78 25.26 22.70
N THR A 365 43.43 25.19 21.43
CA THR A 365 42.06 25.42 20.95
C THR A 365 41.72 24.43 19.86
N GLN A 366 40.43 24.12 19.71
CA GLN A 366 39.92 23.28 18.64
C GLN A 366 39.08 24.13 17.68
N ILE A 367 39.31 23.94 16.38
CA ILE A 367 38.57 24.63 15.33
C ILE A 367 37.67 23.60 14.66
N ARG A 368 36.37 23.74 14.88
CA ARG A 368 35.32 22.98 14.20
C ARG A 368 35.11 23.58 12.82
N TYR A 369 35.14 22.77 11.77
CA TYR A 369 34.80 23.20 10.42
C TYR A 369 33.88 22.20 9.72
N VAL A 370 33.03 22.70 8.83
CA VAL A 370 32.06 21.88 8.08
C VAL A 370 32.32 22.04 6.59
N LEU A 371 32.45 20.90 5.91
CA LEU A 371 32.65 20.79 4.48
C LEU A 371 31.37 20.32 3.81
N GLU A 372 30.94 21.02 2.76
CA GLU A 372 29.77 20.61 1.99
C GLU A 372 30.10 19.58 0.90
N ASP A 373 31.39 19.28 0.70
CA ASP A 373 31.88 18.33 -0.28
C ASP A 373 33.26 17.76 0.11
N ASP A 374 33.66 16.69 -0.57
CA ASP A 374 35.00 16.12 -0.46
C ASP A 374 36.03 17.08 -1.09
N VAL A 375 37.11 17.36 -0.36
CA VAL A 375 38.14 18.31 -0.79
C VAL A 375 39.55 17.84 -0.40
N TYR A 376 40.57 18.41 -1.03
CA TYR A 376 41.90 18.43 -0.45
C TYR A 376 42.02 19.67 0.44
N MET A 377 42.33 19.50 1.72
CA MET A 377 42.38 20.56 2.72
C MET A 377 43.83 20.91 3.08
N THR A 378 44.12 22.21 3.12
CA THR A 378 45.30 22.76 3.76
C THR A 378 44.87 23.74 4.86
N CYS A 379 45.41 23.58 6.08
CA CYS A 379 45.11 24.46 7.20
C CYS A 379 46.39 25.09 7.74
N GLU A 380 46.52 26.42 7.63
CA GLU A 380 47.75 27.15 7.92
C GLU A 380 47.54 28.17 9.04
N LEU A 381 48.45 28.18 10.01
CA LEU A 381 48.53 29.21 11.05
C LEU A 381 49.45 30.35 10.60
N TYR A 382 48.96 31.57 10.72
CA TYR A 382 49.67 32.81 10.48
C TYR A 382 49.76 33.63 11.78
N ASP A 383 50.90 34.27 12.00
CA ASP A 383 51.08 35.22 13.11
C ASP A 383 50.45 36.59 12.80
N ALA A 384 50.48 37.50 13.77
CA ALA A 384 49.95 38.86 13.63
C ALA A 384 50.62 39.70 12.52
N LEU A 385 51.79 39.28 12.02
CA LEU A 385 52.51 39.94 10.92
C LEU A 385 52.22 39.27 9.56
N GLY A 386 51.37 38.24 9.52
CA GLY A 386 51.04 37.48 8.32
C GLY A 386 52.10 36.47 7.90
N LYS A 387 53.05 36.12 8.78
CA LYS A 387 54.04 35.08 8.50
C LYS A 387 53.46 33.71 8.83
N LYS A 388 53.58 32.76 7.89
CA LYS A 388 53.21 31.36 8.11
C LYS A 388 54.05 30.76 9.23
N VAL A 389 53.39 30.21 10.24
CA VAL A 389 54.00 29.57 11.40
C VAL A 389 54.08 28.06 11.20
N LYS A 390 52.95 27.40 10.94
CA LYS A 390 52.84 25.94 10.74
C LYS A 390 51.52 25.56 10.09
N ASN A 391 51.39 24.31 9.69
CA ASN A 391 50.09 23.73 9.37
C ASN A 391 49.45 23.14 10.66
N LEU A 392 48.12 23.17 10.74
CA LEU A 392 47.39 22.49 11.80
C LEU A 392 47.20 21.00 11.45
N SER A 393 46.89 20.22 12.48
CA SER A 393 46.56 18.81 12.34
C SER A 393 45.10 18.54 12.74
N ASP A 394 44.45 17.68 11.98
CA ASP A 394 43.25 16.98 12.41
C ASP A 394 43.65 15.75 13.24
N ASN A 395 42.85 15.41 14.25
CA ASN A 395 43.18 14.32 15.18
C ASN A 395 43.19 12.94 14.49
N GLU A 396 42.40 12.76 13.43
CA GLU A 396 42.29 11.50 12.69
C GLU A 396 43.18 11.50 11.44
N LEU A 397 43.28 12.64 10.75
CA LEU A 397 43.94 12.73 9.45
C LEU A 397 45.41 13.20 9.53
N GLY A 398 45.86 13.65 10.70
CA GLY A 398 47.19 14.22 10.88
C GLY A 398 47.31 15.63 10.30
N VAL A 399 48.50 16.01 9.84
CA VAL A 399 48.76 17.36 9.32
C VAL A 399 47.90 17.63 8.08
N LEU A 400 47.18 18.75 8.09
CA LEU A 400 46.34 19.20 6.98
C LEU A 400 47.18 19.98 5.98
N ASP A 401 47.76 19.29 5.00
CA ASP A 401 48.47 19.87 3.86
C ASP A 401 48.12 19.13 2.57
N ARG A 402 47.15 19.67 1.82
CA ARG A 402 46.51 18.99 0.69
C ARG A 402 46.05 17.57 1.06
N THR A 403 45.55 17.43 2.28
CA THR A 403 45.07 16.16 2.82
C THR A 403 43.64 15.93 2.34
N TYR A 404 43.31 14.73 1.85
CA TYR A 404 41.93 14.42 1.47
C TYR A 404 41.04 14.40 2.71
N VAL A 405 39.97 15.19 2.69
CA VAL A 405 38.97 15.29 3.76
C VAL A 405 37.60 15.10 3.14
N LYS A 406 36.80 14.20 3.72
CA LYS A 406 35.42 13.94 3.27
C LYS A 406 34.50 15.11 3.60
N LEU A 407 33.35 15.18 2.95
CA LEU A 407 32.27 16.06 3.36
C LEU A 407 31.87 15.81 4.83
N GLY A 408 31.28 16.81 5.48
CA GLY A 408 30.78 16.71 6.86
C GLY A 408 31.57 17.57 7.85
N GLU A 409 31.42 17.25 9.13
CA GLU A 409 32.01 17.99 10.23
C GLU A 409 33.36 17.41 10.66
N HIS A 410 34.34 18.27 10.87
CA HIS A 410 35.73 17.93 11.20
C HIS A 410 36.34 18.90 12.21
N PHE A 411 37.50 18.53 12.78
CA PHE A 411 38.13 19.28 13.86
C PHE A 411 39.65 19.40 13.71
N ALA A 412 40.13 20.62 13.50
CA ALA A 412 41.56 20.92 13.54
C ALA A 412 41.98 21.34 14.94
N THR A 413 43.03 20.72 15.49
CA THR A 413 43.57 21.06 16.80
C THR A 413 44.75 22.01 16.63
N LEU A 414 44.70 23.14 17.33
CA LEU A 414 45.84 24.02 17.51
C LEU A 414 46.39 23.84 18.92
N SER A 415 47.59 23.27 19.03
CA SER A 415 48.38 23.28 20.25
C SER A 415 49.64 24.11 20.05
N ILE A 416 49.87 25.06 20.95
CA ILE A 416 51.06 25.91 20.97
C ILE A 416 51.60 25.91 22.40
N PRO A 417 52.82 25.43 22.64
CA PRO A 417 53.45 25.55 23.95
C PRO A 417 53.55 27.04 24.35
N PRO A 418 53.04 27.45 25.52
CA PRO A 418 53.04 28.86 25.95
C PRO A 418 54.43 29.51 26.01
N GLU A 419 55.47 28.68 26.11
CA GLU A 419 56.89 29.07 26.16
C GLU A 419 57.42 29.53 24.80
N LEU A 420 56.80 29.08 23.71
CA LEU A 420 57.31 29.28 22.35
C LEU A 420 56.69 30.48 21.62
N VAL A 421 55.64 31.11 22.17
CA VAL A 421 54.89 32.15 21.47
C VAL A 421 54.47 33.30 22.39
N SER A 422 54.55 34.53 21.87
CA SER A 422 54.08 35.73 22.55
C SER A 422 52.55 35.76 22.59
N GLN A 423 51.97 36.33 23.66
CA GLN A 423 50.54 36.62 23.72
C GLN A 423 50.15 37.50 22.52
N GLY A 424 49.04 37.18 21.84
CA GLY A 424 48.64 37.95 20.66
C GLY A 424 47.56 37.31 19.82
N PHE A 425 47.25 37.98 18.71
CA PHE A 425 46.32 37.48 17.70
C PHE A 425 47.06 36.59 16.69
N CYS A 426 46.39 35.54 16.25
CA CYS A 426 46.82 34.72 15.12
C CYS A 426 45.62 34.42 14.24
N GLU A 427 45.89 34.02 13.01
CA GLU A 427 44.88 33.71 12.00
C GLU A 427 45.11 32.30 11.48
N VAL A 428 44.06 31.50 11.44
CA VAL A 428 44.10 30.18 10.80
C VAL A 428 43.32 30.27 9.49
N ILE A 429 43.99 29.95 8.38
CA ILE A 429 43.40 29.94 7.06
C ILE A 429 43.22 28.49 6.62
N PHE A 430 41.97 28.11 6.38
CA PHE A 430 41.59 26.86 5.74
C PHE A 430 41.47 27.11 4.24
N THR A 431 42.10 26.25 3.44
CA THR A 431 42.04 26.28 1.99
C THR A 431 41.57 24.92 1.50
N ALA A 432 40.34 24.88 0.96
CA ALA A 432 39.73 23.70 0.39
C ALA A 432 39.91 23.71 -1.13
N TYR A 433 40.66 22.74 -1.63
CA TYR A 433 40.91 22.54 -3.05
C TYR A 433 39.91 21.50 -3.60
N PRO A 434 39.24 21.81 -4.73
CA PRO A 434 38.28 20.90 -5.35
C PRO A 434 38.96 19.63 -5.85
N ILE A 435 38.25 18.52 -5.76
CA ILE A 435 38.66 17.24 -6.34
C ILE A 435 38.21 17.19 -7.81
N ASN A 436 39.07 16.66 -8.69
CA ASN A 436 38.77 16.40 -10.11
C ASN A 436 38.39 17.61 -10.98
N ASN A 437 38.61 18.86 -10.54
CA ASN A 437 38.42 20.03 -11.39
C ASN A 437 39.31 21.22 -10.98
N PRO A 438 40.45 21.45 -11.66
CA PRO A 438 41.38 22.54 -11.33
C PRO A 438 40.90 23.93 -11.78
N PHE A 439 39.81 24.03 -12.55
CA PHE A 439 39.28 25.29 -13.07
C PHE A 439 38.27 25.95 -12.12
N LEU A 440 37.89 25.25 -11.07
CA LEU A 440 37.00 25.73 -10.02
C LEU A 440 37.76 26.65 -9.05
N GLN A 441 37.08 27.67 -8.52
CA GLN A 441 37.66 28.57 -7.50
C GLN A 441 38.13 27.76 -6.28
N ILE A 442 39.00 28.34 -5.46
CA ILE A 442 39.45 27.70 -4.22
C ILE A 442 38.61 28.28 -3.09
N ALA A 443 38.00 27.43 -2.26
CA ALA A 443 37.26 27.91 -1.10
C ALA A 443 38.22 28.18 0.06
N LYS A 444 38.04 29.32 0.72
CA LYS A 444 38.84 29.71 1.88
C LYS A 444 37.97 30.14 3.04
N ALA A 445 38.35 29.73 4.24
CA ALA A 445 37.79 30.23 5.49
C ALA A 445 38.93 30.74 6.38
N SER A 446 38.71 31.87 7.04
CA SER A 446 39.65 32.43 8.02
C SER A 446 39.02 32.42 9.40
N VAL A 447 39.77 31.92 10.38
CA VAL A 447 39.40 31.94 11.79
C VAL A 447 40.43 32.77 12.55
N LYS A 448 39.97 33.88 13.12
CA LYS A 448 40.79 34.77 13.95
C LYS A 448 40.79 34.27 15.39
N LEU A 449 41.98 34.11 15.95
CA LEU A 449 42.19 33.55 17.28
C LEU A 449 42.96 34.52 18.17
N GLN A 450 42.68 34.48 19.47
CA GLN A 450 43.41 35.24 20.48
C GLN A 450 44.04 34.29 21.50
N MET A 451 45.37 34.31 21.58
CA MET A 451 46.11 33.60 22.63
C MET A 451 46.26 34.49 23.86
N ILE A 452 45.99 33.97 25.05
CA ILE A 452 46.14 34.64 26.36
C ILE A 452 47.07 33.82 27.26
N LYS A 453 47.89 34.49 28.09
CA LYS A 453 48.82 33.81 29.02
C LYS A 453 48.19 33.50 30.37
#